data_AF-A0A4Y3RWS4-F1
#
_entry.id   AF-A0A4Y3RWS4-F1
#
_cell.length_a   1.000
_cell.length_b   1.000
_cell.length_c   1.000
_cell.angle_alpha   90.00
_cell.angle_beta   90.00
_cell.angle_gamma   90.00
#
_symmetry.space_group_name_H-M   'P 1'
#
loop_
_entity.id
_entity.type
_entity.pdbx_description
1 polymer ?
#
loop_
_entity_poly.entity_id
_entity_poly.type
_entity_poly.pdbx_seq_one_letter_code
_entity_poly.pdbx_strand_id
1 'polypeptide(L)'
;MLVTALFLVYKFGRLVANGHEARAFRNADRVWDAERALHLPGEGTIQQLLMHGEPLIRAANTYYAAVHFPATIAFLGWLYWRRPAHYVWSRRVLALLTGAALALHLLMPLAPPRMLAATGLVDTARVYGPSVYGATPEADSMANQFAAMPSLHFGWALMVAIGLIAASRSRWRVLWLLHPLLTLLVIVGTANHYWFDALAAAVLLGLALLAVRAPGHGRAAPPPLPRQRDTTALPAGVLR
;
A
#
# COMPACT_ATOMS: atom_id res chain seq x y z
N MET A 1 19.71 -14.86 -4.80
CA MET A 1 18.24 -14.87 -4.66
C MET A 1 17.65 -13.48 -4.91
N LEU A 2 17.93 -12.45 -4.09
CA LEU A 2 17.43 -11.07 -4.33
C LEU A 2 17.94 -10.44 -5.63
N VAL A 3 19.24 -10.58 -5.92
CA VAL A 3 19.86 -10.06 -7.16
C VAL A 3 19.32 -10.77 -8.40
N THR A 4 19.07 -12.08 -8.30
CA THR A 4 18.47 -12.88 -9.38
C THR A 4 17.01 -12.48 -9.63
N ALA A 5 16.24 -12.21 -8.57
CA ALA A 5 14.86 -11.71 -8.67
C ALA A 5 14.82 -10.29 -9.27
N LEU A 6 15.70 -9.39 -8.82
CA LEU A 6 15.85 -8.04 -9.40
C LEU A 6 16.27 -8.09 -10.87
N PHE A 7 17.17 -9.00 -11.23
CA PHE A 7 17.62 -9.18 -12.62
C PHE A 7 16.53 -9.79 -13.51
N LEU A 8 15.71 -10.71 -13.00
CA LEU A 8 14.55 -11.25 -13.72
C LEU A 8 13.45 -10.19 -13.92
N VAL A 9 13.20 -9.34 -12.91
CA VAL A 9 12.29 -8.18 -13.01
C VAL A 9 12.79 -7.19 -14.07
N TYR A 10 14.09 -6.89 -14.08
CA TYR A 10 14.71 -6.03 -15.08
C TYR A 10 14.61 -6.60 -16.51
N LYS A 11 14.88 -7.91 -16.68
CA LYS A 11 14.79 -8.57 -18.00
C LYS A 11 13.35 -8.72 -18.50
N PHE A 12 12.37 -8.91 -17.61
CA PHE A 12 10.95 -8.94 -17.98
C PHE A 12 10.42 -7.55 -18.35
N GLY A 13 10.87 -6.48 -17.67
CA GLY A 13 10.46 -5.10 -17.97
C GLY A 13 10.68 -4.69 -19.43
N ARG A 14 11.81 -5.09 -20.03
CA ARG A 14 12.14 -4.77 -21.44
C ARG A 14 11.33 -5.55 -22.49
N LEU A 15 10.83 -6.75 -22.17
CA LEU A 15 10.05 -7.57 -23.10
C LEU A 15 8.58 -7.16 -23.18
N VAL A 16 8.11 -6.41 -22.17
CA VAL A 16 6.72 -5.99 -21.98
C VAL A 16 6.44 -4.62 -22.65
N ALA A 17 7.45 -3.83 -23.00
CA ALA A 17 7.25 -2.46 -23.50
C ALA A 17 6.46 -2.33 -24.82
N ASN A 18 6.42 -3.36 -25.69
CA ASN A 18 5.74 -3.28 -26.98
C ASN A 18 4.33 -3.92 -26.90
N GLY A 19 3.27 -3.09 -26.93
CA GLY A 19 1.86 -3.54 -27.02
C GLY A 19 0.98 -3.33 -25.77
N HIS A 20 1.53 -2.77 -24.67
CA HIS A 20 0.79 -2.59 -23.41
C HIS A 20 -0.10 -1.34 -23.39
N GLU A 21 0.24 -0.29 -24.13
CA GLU A 21 -0.50 0.98 -24.12
C GLU A 21 -1.97 0.79 -24.54
N ALA A 22 -2.22 0.20 -25.72
CA ALA A 22 -3.58 -0.05 -26.19
C ALA A 22 -4.39 -0.97 -25.26
N ARG A 23 -3.72 -1.93 -24.58
CA ARG A 23 -4.37 -2.79 -23.59
C ARG A 23 -4.68 -2.03 -22.31
N ALA A 24 -3.79 -1.14 -21.88
CA ALA A 24 -3.97 -0.30 -20.69
C ALA A 24 -5.15 0.66 -20.85
N PHE A 25 -5.30 1.27 -22.02
CA PHE A 25 -6.46 2.10 -22.36
C PHE A 25 -7.76 1.29 -22.42
N ARG A 26 -7.79 0.13 -23.09
CA ARG A 26 -9.00 -0.72 -23.09
C ARG A 26 -9.39 -1.21 -21.69
N ASN A 27 -8.42 -1.51 -20.83
CA ASN A 27 -8.69 -1.85 -19.45
C ASN A 27 -9.23 -0.63 -18.68
N ALA A 28 -8.70 0.57 -18.96
CA ALA A 28 -9.17 1.82 -18.38
C ALA A 28 -10.63 2.08 -18.74
N ASP A 29 -11.01 1.93 -20.01
CA ASP A 29 -12.41 2.05 -20.45
C ASP A 29 -13.33 1.10 -19.69
N ARG A 30 -12.90 -0.16 -19.48
CA ARG A 30 -13.69 -1.16 -18.72
C ARG A 30 -13.80 -0.83 -17.24
N VAL A 31 -12.69 -0.44 -16.61
CA VAL A 31 -12.68 -0.07 -15.18
C VAL A 31 -13.55 1.14 -14.98
N TRP A 32 -13.36 2.15 -15.84
CA TRP A 32 -14.22 3.30 -15.94
C TRP A 32 -15.67 2.72 -15.99
N ASP A 33 -16.10 2.04 -17.05
CA ASP A 33 -17.53 1.72 -17.24
C ASP A 33 -18.16 0.92 -16.08
N ALA A 34 -17.37 0.04 -15.46
CA ALA A 34 -17.77 -0.68 -14.27
C ALA A 34 -18.06 0.24 -13.07
N GLU A 35 -17.26 1.28 -12.83
CA GLU A 35 -17.49 2.22 -11.73
C GLU A 35 -18.80 3.01 -11.88
N ARG A 36 -19.17 3.42 -13.10
CA ARG A 36 -20.51 4.04 -13.31
C ARG A 36 -21.63 3.04 -13.24
N ALA A 37 -21.44 1.82 -13.73
CA ALA A 37 -22.44 0.78 -13.57
C ALA A 37 -22.75 0.51 -12.08
N LEU A 38 -21.74 0.62 -11.22
CA LEU A 38 -21.88 0.53 -9.75
C LEU A 38 -22.28 1.85 -9.08
N HIS A 39 -22.49 2.92 -9.83
CA HIS A 39 -22.86 4.26 -9.32
C HIS A 39 -21.89 4.78 -8.26
N LEU A 40 -20.59 4.50 -8.42
CA LEU A 40 -19.57 5.08 -7.55
C LEU A 40 -19.49 6.61 -7.77
N PRO A 41 -19.09 7.38 -6.73
CA PRO A 41 -18.91 8.82 -6.87
C PRO A 41 -17.91 9.13 -7.99
N GLY A 42 -18.23 10.09 -8.87
CA GLY A 42 -17.31 10.47 -9.93
C GLY A 42 -16.00 11.04 -9.37
N GLU A 43 -14.87 10.57 -9.88
CA GLU A 43 -13.53 11.08 -9.57
C GLU A 43 -13.44 12.60 -9.82
N GLY A 44 -14.19 13.08 -10.81
CA GLY A 44 -14.33 14.50 -11.13
C GLY A 44 -14.86 15.36 -9.99
N THR A 45 -15.73 14.83 -9.12
CA THR A 45 -16.20 15.59 -7.94
C THR A 45 -15.05 15.86 -6.97
N ILE A 46 -14.18 14.87 -6.77
CA ILE A 46 -13.00 15.02 -5.91
C ILE A 46 -11.96 15.94 -6.57
N GLN A 47 -11.74 15.81 -7.88
CA GLN A 47 -10.83 16.69 -8.61
C GLN A 47 -11.32 18.14 -8.60
N GLN A 48 -12.62 18.39 -8.80
CA GLN A 48 -13.18 19.74 -8.70
C GLN A 48 -12.92 20.37 -7.33
N LEU A 49 -13.08 19.61 -6.25
CA LEU A 49 -12.75 20.09 -4.90
C LEU A 49 -11.26 20.49 -4.80
N LEU A 50 -10.37 19.68 -5.36
CA LEU A 50 -8.94 19.97 -5.41
C LEU A 50 -8.62 21.24 -6.23
N MET A 51 -9.38 21.47 -7.30
CA MET A 51 -9.16 22.56 -8.25
C MET A 51 -9.64 23.94 -7.77
N HIS A 52 -10.14 24.07 -6.54
CA HIS A 52 -10.56 25.36 -5.97
C HIS A 52 -9.41 26.37 -5.78
N GLY A 53 -8.14 25.93 -5.80
CA GLY A 53 -7.00 26.82 -5.72
C GLY A 53 -5.69 26.15 -6.10
N GLU A 54 -4.86 26.84 -6.86
CA GLU A 54 -3.54 26.35 -7.30
C GLU A 54 -2.64 25.87 -6.14
N PRO A 55 -2.59 26.55 -4.96
CA PRO A 55 -1.79 26.05 -3.84
C PRO A 55 -2.23 24.66 -3.35
N LEU A 56 -3.55 24.37 -3.37
CA LEU A 56 -4.09 23.08 -2.97
C LEU A 56 -3.70 21.99 -3.97
N ILE A 57 -3.76 22.29 -5.28
CA ILE A 57 -3.33 21.38 -6.35
C ILE A 57 -1.84 21.06 -6.20
N ARG A 58 -0.99 22.08 -6.06
CA ARG A 58 0.47 21.89 -5.87
C ARG A 58 0.78 21.12 -4.60
N ALA A 59 0.05 21.36 -3.51
CA ALA A 59 0.20 20.61 -2.26
C ALA A 59 -0.16 19.13 -2.45
N ALA A 60 -1.23 18.82 -3.17
CA ALA A 60 -1.62 17.44 -3.46
C ALA A 60 -0.64 16.73 -4.41
N ASN A 61 -0.19 17.40 -5.47
CA ASN A 61 0.87 16.87 -6.34
C ASN A 61 2.16 16.60 -5.56
N THR A 62 2.55 17.53 -4.67
CA THR A 62 3.72 17.36 -3.81
C THR A 62 3.54 16.22 -2.82
N TYR A 63 2.34 16.09 -2.22
CA TYR A 63 2.00 14.98 -1.33
C TYR A 63 2.17 13.64 -2.04
N TYR A 64 1.57 13.54 -3.24
CA TYR A 64 1.66 12.37 -4.10
C TYR A 64 3.12 11.99 -4.39
N ALA A 65 3.95 12.98 -4.75
CA ALA A 65 5.35 12.75 -5.07
C ALA A 65 6.22 12.39 -3.87
N ALA A 66 5.99 12.99 -2.70
CA ALA A 66 6.99 13.03 -1.63
C ALA A 66 6.64 12.21 -0.39
N VAL A 67 5.36 11.96 -0.06
CA VAL A 67 5.01 11.44 1.28
C VAL A 67 5.14 9.93 1.39
N HIS A 68 4.87 9.21 0.31
CA HIS A 68 4.73 7.75 0.31
C HIS A 68 5.95 6.99 0.88
N PHE A 69 7.14 7.24 0.34
CA PHE A 69 8.35 6.56 0.77
C PHE A 69 8.84 7.01 2.15
N PRO A 70 8.98 8.32 2.44
CA PRO A 70 9.42 8.78 3.76
C PRO A 70 8.49 8.35 4.89
N ALA A 71 7.16 8.40 4.70
CA ALA A 71 6.21 7.94 5.71
C ALA A 71 6.37 6.45 6.01
N THR A 72 6.56 5.62 4.98
CA THR A 72 6.76 4.18 5.12
C THR A 72 8.10 3.85 5.80
N ILE A 73 9.18 4.56 5.42
CA ILE A 73 10.50 4.42 6.06
C ILE A 73 10.44 4.81 7.53
N ALA A 74 9.83 5.96 7.85
CA ALA A 74 9.67 6.42 9.23
C ALA A 74 8.84 5.43 10.07
N PHE A 75 7.74 4.91 9.50
CA PHE A 75 6.91 3.88 10.13
C PHE A 75 7.71 2.60 10.44
N LEU A 76 8.44 2.07 9.45
CA LEU A 76 9.24 0.86 9.63
C LEU A 76 10.41 1.08 10.59
N GLY A 77 11.09 2.23 10.53
CA GLY A 77 12.15 2.60 11.46
C GLY A 77 11.63 2.69 12.90
N TRP A 78 10.49 3.36 13.11
CA TRP A 78 9.86 3.43 14.42
C TRP A 78 9.48 2.04 14.96
N LEU A 79 8.88 1.19 14.13
CA LEU A 79 8.58 -0.19 14.51
C LEU A 79 9.83 -1.00 14.82
N TYR A 80 10.90 -0.82 14.04
CA TYR A 80 12.17 -1.51 14.25
C TYR A 80 12.73 -1.21 15.64
N TRP A 81 12.76 0.07 16.04
CA TRP A 81 13.28 0.47 17.33
C TRP A 81 12.34 0.18 18.51
N ARG A 82 11.03 0.37 18.34
CA ARG A 82 10.08 0.34 19.47
C ARG A 82 9.27 -0.95 19.57
N ARG A 83 9.05 -1.64 18.46
CA ARG A 83 8.09 -2.76 18.34
C ARG A 83 8.61 -3.86 17.37
N PRO A 84 9.73 -4.54 17.65
CA PRO A 84 10.37 -5.46 16.69
C PRO A 84 9.45 -6.56 16.13
N ALA A 85 8.55 -7.11 16.94
CA ALA A 85 7.58 -8.11 16.48
C ALA A 85 6.61 -7.55 15.42
N HIS A 86 6.14 -6.31 15.62
CA HIS A 86 5.28 -5.62 14.65
C HIS A 86 6.08 -5.19 13.42
N TYR A 87 7.35 -4.84 13.55
CA TYR A 87 8.23 -4.58 12.41
C TYR A 87 8.31 -5.79 11.46
N VAL A 88 8.59 -6.98 11.99
CA VAL A 88 8.68 -8.20 11.16
C VAL A 88 7.36 -8.51 10.46
N TRP A 89 6.25 -8.40 11.18
CA TRP A 89 4.92 -8.59 10.61
C TRP A 89 4.62 -7.57 9.51
N SER A 90 4.75 -6.28 9.79
CA SER A 90 4.49 -5.21 8.82
C SER A 90 5.37 -5.32 7.58
N ARG A 91 6.67 -5.64 7.74
CA ARG A 91 7.60 -5.85 6.63
C ARG A 91 7.17 -7.00 5.72
N ARG A 92 6.71 -8.11 6.30
CA ARG A 92 6.22 -9.28 5.54
C ARG A 92 4.93 -8.97 4.78
N VAL A 93 3.99 -8.28 5.42
CA VAL A 93 2.73 -7.86 4.78
C VAL A 93 3.02 -6.89 3.63
N LEU A 94 3.87 -5.88 3.85
CA LEU A 94 4.28 -4.95 2.79
C LEU A 94 4.96 -5.65 1.62
N ALA A 95 5.83 -6.63 1.89
CA ALA A 95 6.48 -7.41 0.84
C ALA A 95 5.48 -8.23 0.02
N LEU A 96 4.52 -8.89 0.68
CA LEU A 96 3.47 -9.65 -0.01
C LEU A 96 2.53 -8.73 -0.81
N LEU A 97 2.09 -7.62 -0.21
CA LEU A 97 1.26 -6.63 -0.90
C LEU A 97 1.97 -6.09 -2.15
N THR A 98 3.24 -5.71 -2.03
CA THR A 98 4.01 -5.14 -3.14
C THR A 98 4.26 -6.17 -4.24
N GLY A 99 4.58 -7.42 -3.87
CA GLY A 99 4.75 -8.50 -4.84
C GLY A 99 3.45 -8.84 -5.57
N ALA A 100 2.32 -8.92 -4.85
CA ALA A 100 1.01 -9.17 -5.44
C ALA A 100 0.54 -8.00 -6.33
N ALA A 101 0.82 -6.76 -5.91
CA ALA A 101 0.54 -5.57 -6.71
C ALA A 101 1.34 -5.57 -8.02
N LEU A 102 2.63 -5.90 -7.98
CA LEU A 102 3.45 -6.04 -9.16
C LEU A 102 2.90 -7.12 -10.11
N ALA A 103 2.52 -8.27 -9.57
CA ALA A 103 1.92 -9.35 -10.37
C ALA A 103 0.59 -8.90 -11.03
N LEU A 104 -0.30 -8.24 -10.28
CA LEU A 104 -1.55 -7.72 -10.83
C LEU A 104 -1.31 -6.67 -11.91
N HIS A 105 -0.39 -5.74 -11.68
CA HIS A 105 -0.02 -4.71 -12.65
C HIS A 105 0.48 -5.32 -13.98
N LEU A 106 1.32 -6.34 -13.91
CA LEU A 106 1.83 -7.05 -15.10
C LEU A 106 0.70 -7.79 -15.85
N LEU A 107 -0.29 -8.32 -15.13
CA LEU A 107 -1.42 -9.03 -15.72
C LEU A 107 -2.49 -8.09 -16.28
N MET A 108 -2.69 -6.95 -15.65
CA MET A 108 -3.72 -5.96 -15.96
C MET A 108 -3.12 -4.54 -15.93
N PRO A 109 -2.35 -4.16 -16.96
CA PRO A 109 -1.90 -2.77 -17.10
C PRO A 109 -3.13 -1.87 -17.21
N LEU A 110 -3.09 -0.68 -16.62
CA LEU A 110 -4.25 0.22 -16.54
C LEU A 110 -3.84 1.67 -16.72
N ALA A 111 -4.41 2.32 -17.74
CA ALA A 111 -4.18 3.74 -17.96
C ALA A 111 -4.95 4.57 -16.92
N PRO A 112 -4.29 5.51 -16.23
CA PRO A 112 -4.91 6.31 -15.17
C PRO A 112 -5.93 7.30 -15.73
N PRO A 113 -6.86 7.80 -14.89
CA PRO A 113 -7.95 8.68 -15.34
C PRO A 113 -7.46 9.91 -16.12
N ARG A 114 -6.36 10.55 -15.68
CA ARG A 114 -5.76 11.73 -16.34
C ARG A 114 -5.33 11.51 -17.81
N MET A 115 -5.17 10.27 -18.24
CA MET A 115 -4.77 9.94 -19.61
C MET A 115 -5.98 9.62 -20.50
N LEU A 116 -7.16 9.38 -19.93
CA LEU A 116 -8.35 8.98 -20.67
C LEU A 116 -9.22 10.22 -20.96
N ALA A 117 -9.27 10.62 -22.23
CA ALA A 117 -10.01 11.81 -22.67
C ALA A 117 -11.50 11.77 -22.28
N ALA A 118 -12.10 10.56 -22.25
CA ALA A 118 -13.50 10.36 -21.87
C ALA A 118 -13.81 10.74 -20.41
N THR A 119 -12.80 10.87 -19.55
CA THR A 119 -12.98 11.28 -18.14
C THR A 119 -13.16 12.79 -18.00
N GLY A 120 -12.64 13.57 -18.95
CA GLY A 120 -12.54 15.04 -18.83
C GLY A 120 -11.63 15.52 -17.69
N LEU A 121 -10.85 14.64 -17.06
CA LEU A 121 -10.01 14.97 -15.92
C LEU A 121 -8.68 15.59 -16.34
N VAL A 122 -8.20 16.52 -15.53
CA VAL A 122 -6.95 17.25 -15.77
C VAL A 122 -5.77 16.48 -15.18
N ASP A 123 -4.69 16.33 -15.96
CA ASP A 123 -3.39 15.91 -15.45
C ASP A 123 -2.77 17.06 -14.62
N THR A 124 -3.09 17.10 -13.33
CA THR A 124 -2.67 18.17 -12.44
C THR A 124 -1.16 18.25 -12.28
N ALA A 125 -0.47 17.10 -12.36
CA ALA A 125 0.97 17.00 -12.23
C ALA A 125 1.67 17.59 -13.46
N ARG A 126 1.12 17.37 -14.66
CA ARG A 126 1.63 17.97 -15.90
C ARG A 126 1.35 19.47 -16.01
N VAL A 127 0.15 19.91 -15.60
CA VAL A 127 -0.29 21.31 -15.75
C VAL A 127 0.28 22.22 -14.66
N TYR A 128 0.22 21.79 -13.40
CA TYR A 128 0.59 22.62 -12.25
C TYR A 128 1.90 22.18 -11.59
N GLY A 129 2.24 20.88 -11.66
CA GLY A 129 3.43 20.34 -11.04
C GLY A 129 3.37 20.24 -9.51
N PRO A 130 4.36 19.57 -8.89
CA PRO A 130 5.43 18.82 -9.55
C PRO A 130 4.92 17.50 -10.19
N SER A 131 5.55 17.09 -11.29
CA SER A 131 5.35 15.76 -11.90
C SER A 131 6.45 14.80 -11.48
N VAL A 132 6.06 13.58 -11.12
CA VAL A 132 7.01 12.46 -10.88
C VAL A 132 7.41 11.77 -12.19
N TYR A 133 6.72 12.09 -13.29
CA TYR A 133 7.02 11.60 -14.63
C TYR A 133 7.78 12.68 -15.41
N GLY A 134 8.91 12.31 -16.01
CA GLY A 134 9.75 13.22 -16.78
C GLY A 134 9.04 13.79 -18.02
N ALA A 135 9.53 14.93 -18.53
CA ALA A 135 8.97 15.60 -19.71
C ALA A 135 9.01 14.74 -20.99
N THR A 136 9.97 13.82 -21.07
CA THR A 136 10.11 12.78 -22.10
C THR A 136 10.20 11.43 -21.41
N PRO A 137 9.10 10.68 -21.29
CA PRO A 137 9.11 9.43 -20.54
C PRO A 137 9.94 8.36 -21.27
N GLU A 138 11.02 7.90 -20.66
CA GLU A 138 11.69 6.65 -21.04
C GLU A 138 10.73 5.46 -20.90
N ALA A 139 10.96 4.36 -21.61
CA ALA A 139 10.04 3.20 -21.61
C ALA A 139 9.68 2.69 -20.19
N ASP A 140 10.64 2.69 -19.25
CA ASP A 140 10.42 2.29 -17.86
C ASP A 140 9.49 3.28 -17.12
N SER A 141 9.64 4.57 -17.39
CA SER A 141 8.73 5.60 -16.83
C SER A 141 7.35 5.59 -17.48
N MET A 142 7.24 5.13 -18.73
CA MET A 142 5.97 4.94 -19.43
C MET A 142 5.20 3.75 -18.85
N ALA A 143 5.87 2.62 -18.58
CA ALA A 143 5.28 1.48 -17.88
C ALA A 143 4.77 1.88 -16.48
N ASN A 144 5.55 2.70 -15.76
CA ASN A 144 5.14 3.28 -14.48
C ASN A 144 3.94 4.24 -14.58
N GLN A 145 3.70 4.87 -15.73
CA GLN A 145 2.51 5.71 -15.92
C GLN A 145 1.24 4.88 -16.11
N PHE A 146 1.35 3.70 -16.73
CA PHE A 146 0.25 2.73 -16.88
C PHE A 146 0.07 1.79 -15.68
N ALA A 147 0.70 2.12 -14.54
CA ALA A 147 0.64 1.36 -13.30
C ALA A 147 -0.43 1.90 -12.33
N ALA A 148 -1.61 2.23 -12.84
CA ALA A 148 -2.71 2.72 -12.00
C ALA A 148 -3.24 1.62 -11.06
N MET A 149 -3.47 0.40 -11.54
CA MET A 149 -3.97 -0.69 -10.69
C MET A 149 -2.90 -1.73 -10.33
N PRO A 150 -2.79 -2.12 -9.05
CA PRO A 150 -3.45 -1.54 -7.87
C PRO A 150 -2.68 -0.34 -7.29
N SER A 151 -3.36 0.53 -6.54
CA SER A 151 -2.71 1.71 -5.96
C SER A 151 -1.81 1.35 -4.78
N LEU A 152 -0.50 1.26 -5.02
CA LEU A 152 0.49 1.05 -3.95
C LEU A 152 0.55 2.24 -2.98
N HIS A 153 0.33 3.47 -3.46
CA HIS A 153 0.20 4.66 -2.62
C HIS A 153 -0.81 4.43 -1.50
N PHE A 154 -2.04 4.05 -1.87
CA PHE A 154 -3.09 3.75 -0.92
C PHE A 154 -2.81 2.50 -0.10
N GLY A 155 -2.37 1.40 -0.73
CA GLY A 155 -2.12 0.13 -0.05
C GLY A 155 -1.07 0.25 1.07
N TRP A 156 0.04 0.95 0.83
CA TRP A 156 1.05 1.17 1.87
C TRP A 156 0.56 2.15 2.94
N ALA A 157 -0.12 3.23 2.55
CA ALA A 157 -0.69 4.17 3.52
C ALA A 157 -1.68 3.48 4.47
N LEU A 158 -2.49 2.56 3.94
CA LEU A 158 -3.42 1.75 4.72
C LEU A 158 -2.69 0.78 5.64
N MET A 159 -1.63 0.12 5.16
CA MET A 159 -0.80 -0.75 5.98
C MET A 159 -0.07 0.02 7.10
N VAL A 160 0.44 1.23 6.82
CA VAL A 160 1.03 2.13 7.83
C VAL A 160 0.00 2.41 8.93
N ALA A 161 -1.22 2.79 8.55
CA ALA A 161 -2.28 3.07 9.52
C ALA A 161 -2.65 1.83 10.36
N ILE A 162 -2.89 0.68 9.72
CA ILE A 162 -3.19 -0.59 10.40
C ILE A 162 -2.04 -0.98 11.33
N GLY A 163 -0.80 -0.85 10.88
CA GLY A 163 0.39 -1.17 11.66
C GLY A 163 0.53 -0.30 12.91
N LEU A 164 0.30 1.02 12.78
CA LEU A 164 0.33 1.95 13.91
C LEU A 164 -0.84 1.70 14.88
N ILE A 165 -2.03 1.35 14.37
CA ILE A 165 -3.18 0.96 15.20
C ILE A 165 -2.87 -0.31 16.00
N ALA A 166 -2.30 -1.33 15.35
CA ALA A 166 -1.94 -2.58 16.00
C ALA A 166 -0.83 -2.39 17.06
N ALA A 167 0.14 -1.52 16.77
CA ALA A 167 1.30 -1.28 17.63
C ALA A 167 1.06 -0.30 18.79
N SER A 168 -0.09 0.40 18.80
CA SER A 168 -0.44 1.43 19.80
C SER A 168 -1.69 1.05 20.62
N ARG A 169 -1.74 1.57 21.86
CA ARG A 169 -2.84 1.32 22.81
C ARG A 169 -3.72 2.56 23.08
N SER A 170 -3.43 3.68 22.43
CA SER A 170 -4.18 4.92 22.61
C SER A 170 -5.59 4.81 22.04
N ARG A 171 -6.58 5.43 22.69
CA ARG A 171 -7.95 5.58 22.13
C ARG A 171 -7.96 6.35 20.81
N TRP A 172 -6.98 7.21 20.59
CA TRP A 172 -6.84 8.02 19.39
C TRP A 172 -6.14 7.29 18.22
N ARG A 173 -5.79 6.01 18.38
CA ARG A 173 -5.08 5.25 17.34
C ARG A 173 -5.84 5.19 16.02
N VAL A 174 -7.17 5.26 16.05
CA VAL A 174 -8.01 5.25 14.84
C VAL A 174 -7.73 6.47 13.95
N LEU A 175 -7.23 7.58 14.50
CA LEU A 175 -6.85 8.76 13.72
C LEU A 175 -5.74 8.48 12.71
N TRP A 176 -4.98 7.38 12.85
CA TRP A 176 -4.03 6.96 11.81
C TRP A 176 -4.71 6.64 10.47
N LEU A 177 -6.02 6.34 10.45
CA LEU A 177 -6.80 6.19 9.21
C LEU A 177 -6.96 7.49 8.42
N LEU A 178 -6.66 8.65 9.00
CA LEU A 178 -6.62 9.91 8.27
C LEU A 178 -5.55 9.90 7.17
N HIS A 179 -4.44 9.16 7.37
CA HIS A 179 -3.38 9.05 6.37
C HIS A 179 -3.82 8.34 5.07
N PRO A 180 -4.36 7.11 5.09
CA PRO A 180 -4.88 6.47 3.88
C PRO A 180 -6.09 7.22 3.30
N LEU A 181 -6.92 7.86 4.14
CA LEU A 181 -8.01 8.70 3.63
C LEU A 181 -7.48 9.90 2.84
N LEU A 182 -6.51 10.64 3.39
CA LEU A 182 -5.86 11.75 2.68
C LEU A 182 -5.17 11.26 1.42
N THR A 183 -4.49 10.12 1.48
CA THR A 183 -3.84 9.51 0.31
C THR A 183 -4.86 9.18 -0.77
N LEU A 184 -6.00 8.61 -0.40
CA LEU A 184 -7.11 8.30 -1.33
C LEU A 184 -7.64 9.55 -2.01
N LEU A 185 -7.90 10.62 -1.25
CA LEU A 185 -8.36 11.89 -1.80
C LEU A 185 -7.34 12.51 -2.74
N VAL A 186 -6.05 12.45 -2.41
CA VAL A 186 -4.97 12.98 -3.26
C VAL A 186 -4.86 12.18 -4.55
N ILE A 187 -4.82 10.85 -4.50
CA ILE A 187 -4.64 10.03 -5.72
C ILE A 187 -5.83 10.15 -6.69
N VAL A 188 -7.05 10.22 -6.15
CA VAL A 188 -8.26 10.39 -6.97
C VAL A 188 -8.38 11.83 -7.47
N GLY A 189 -8.17 12.82 -6.61
CA GLY A 189 -8.28 14.24 -6.99
C GLY A 189 -7.22 14.70 -8.00
N THR A 190 -6.04 14.10 -7.97
CA THR A 190 -4.98 14.32 -8.98
C THR A 190 -5.16 13.45 -10.22
N ALA A 191 -6.27 12.71 -10.33
CA ALA A 191 -6.60 11.81 -11.44
C ALA A 191 -5.50 10.77 -11.73
N ASN A 192 -4.78 10.34 -10.68
CA ASN A 192 -3.77 9.30 -10.79
C ASN A 192 -4.35 7.89 -10.68
N HIS A 193 -5.49 7.74 -9.99
CA HIS A 193 -6.09 6.45 -9.70
C HIS A 193 -7.62 6.50 -9.74
N TYR A 194 -8.23 5.39 -10.14
CA TYR A 194 -9.67 5.11 -10.00
C TYR A 194 -9.99 4.62 -8.58
N TRP A 195 -11.26 4.58 -8.18
CA TRP A 195 -11.67 3.96 -6.92
C TRP A 195 -11.35 2.47 -6.88
N PHE A 196 -11.51 1.79 -8.01
CA PHE A 196 -11.19 0.37 -8.16
C PHE A 196 -9.71 0.07 -7.90
N ASP A 197 -8.80 1.00 -8.20
CA ASP A 197 -7.37 0.82 -7.91
C ASP A 197 -7.12 0.72 -6.40
N ALA A 198 -7.81 1.56 -5.63
CA ALA A 198 -7.76 1.57 -4.17
C ALA A 198 -8.45 0.34 -3.58
N LEU A 199 -9.59 -0.08 -4.15
CA LEU A 199 -10.30 -1.29 -3.76
C LEU A 199 -9.42 -2.54 -3.98
N ALA A 200 -8.79 -2.65 -5.15
CA ALA A 200 -7.88 -3.75 -5.46
C ALA A 200 -6.71 -3.79 -4.46
N ALA A 201 -6.10 -2.64 -4.15
CA ALA A 201 -5.06 -2.55 -3.13
C ALA A 201 -5.54 -2.97 -1.73
N ALA A 202 -6.76 -2.57 -1.33
CA ALA A 202 -7.37 -2.96 -0.06
C ALA A 202 -7.60 -4.47 0.02
N VAL A 203 -8.13 -5.09 -1.04
CA VAL A 203 -8.35 -6.54 -1.12
C VAL A 203 -7.02 -7.30 -1.02
N LEU A 204 -6.01 -6.90 -1.80
CA LEU A 204 -4.68 -7.50 -1.75
C LEU A 204 -4.04 -7.37 -0.36
N LEU A 205 -4.19 -6.20 0.28
CA LEU A 205 -3.72 -6.00 1.65
C LEU A 205 -4.47 -6.89 2.65
N GLY A 206 -5.80 -7.00 2.52
CA GLY A 206 -6.61 -7.89 3.35
C GLY A 206 -6.14 -9.34 3.25
N LEU A 207 -5.92 -9.84 2.03
CA LEU A 207 -5.37 -11.18 1.80
C LEU A 207 -3.96 -11.35 2.39
N ALA A 208 -3.09 -10.36 2.25
CA ALA A 208 -1.75 -10.38 2.84
C ALA A 208 -1.79 -10.39 4.39
N LEU A 209 -2.70 -9.63 5.00
CA LEU A 209 -2.93 -9.62 6.45
C LEU A 209 -3.48 -10.95 6.96
N LEU A 210 -4.33 -11.63 6.19
CA LEU A 210 -4.81 -12.98 6.51
C LEU A 210 -3.70 -14.02 6.40
N ALA A 211 -2.81 -13.88 5.41
CA ALA A 211 -1.70 -14.81 5.19
C ALA A 211 -0.58 -14.67 6.23
N VAL A 212 -0.35 -13.47 6.77
CA VAL A 212 0.72 -13.20 7.75
C VAL A 212 0.14 -13.00 9.15
N ARG A 213 0.34 -13.99 10.01
CA ARG A 213 -0.09 -13.95 11.41
C ARG A 213 0.41 -12.68 12.11
N ALA A 214 -0.52 -11.90 12.66
CA ALA A 214 -0.22 -10.73 13.45
C ALA A 214 0.51 -11.12 14.75
N PRO A 215 1.39 -10.25 15.30
CA PRO A 215 1.97 -10.47 16.61
C PRO A 215 0.85 -10.56 17.64
N GLY A 216 0.81 -11.65 18.40
CA GLY A 216 -0.12 -11.77 19.52
C GLY A 216 0.09 -10.61 20.49
N HIS A 217 -1.00 -10.06 21.04
CA HIS A 217 -0.91 -9.21 22.23
C HIS A 217 -0.42 -10.10 23.36
N GLY A 218 0.90 -10.14 23.57
CA GLY A 218 1.62 -11.01 24.50
C GLY A 218 0.73 -11.96 25.30
N ARG A 219 0.57 -13.20 24.83
CA ARG A 219 0.23 -14.28 25.74
C ARG A 219 1.39 -14.28 26.72
N ALA A 220 1.15 -13.86 27.97
CA ALA A 220 2.11 -14.08 29.04
C ALA A 220 2.59 -15.52 28.91
N ALA A 221 3.90 -15.74 28.94
CA ALA A 221 4.41 -17.11 29.04
C ALA A 221 3.61 -17.80 30.16
N PRO A 222 3.08 -19.02 29.94
CA PRO A 222 2.39 -19.72 31.00
C PRO A 222 3.28 -19.67 32.24
N PRO A 223 2.74 -19.31 33.42
CA PRO A 223 3.55 -19.23 34.63
C PRO A 223 4.34 -20.54 34.74
N PRO A 224 5.65 -20.49 35.05
CA PRO A 224 6.44 -21.70 35.17
C PRO A 224 5.69 -22.66 36.09
N LEU A 225 5.42 -23.87 35.58
CA LEU A 225 4.74 -24.91 36.35
C LEU A 225 5.43 -24.99 37.72
N PRO A 226 4.68 -25.04 38.83
CA PRO A 226 5.28 -25.20 40.15
C PRO A 226 6.26 -26.37 40.06
N ARG A 227 7.56 -26.12 40.34
CA ARG A 227 8.50 -27.22 40.53
C ARG A 227 7.86 -28.13 41.57
N GLN A 228 7.49 -29.34 41.16
CA GLN A 228 7.25 -30.41 42.13
C GLN A 228 8.52 -30.44 42.97
N ARG A 229 8.41 -29.96 44.21
CA ARG A 229 9.43 -30.28 45.20
C ARG A 229 9.33 -31.79 45.31
N ASP A 230 10.34 -32.48 44.81
CA ASP A 230 10.59 -33.86 45.19
C ASP A 230 10.65 -33.87 46.71
N THR A 231 9.52 -34.21 47.34
CA THR A 231 9.50 -34.71 48.70
C THR A 231 10.12 -36.10 48.61
N THR A 232 11.45 -36.13 48.51
CA THR A 232 12.23 -37.31 48.89
C THR A 232 11.89 -37.57 50.35
N ALA A 233 11.05 -38.59 50.55
CA ALA A 233 10.74 -39.11 51.87
C ALA A 233 12.07 -39.41 52.58
N LEU A 234 12.27 -38.77 53.73
CA LEU A 234 13.37 -39.12 54.62
C LEU A 234 13.21 -40.60 55.02
N PRO A 235 14.27 -41.42 54.93
CA PRO A 235 14.17 -42.83 55.24
C PRO A 235 13.80 -43.00 56.72
N ALA A 236 12.70 -43.74 56.95
CA ALA A 236 12.30 -44.17 58.27
C ALA A 236 13.34 -45.17 58.81
N GLY A 237 14.04 -44.78 59.87
CA GLY A 237 14.49 -45.65 60.96
C GLY A 237 15.56 -46.70 60.64
N VAL A 238 16.76 -46.46 61.15
CA VAL A 238 17.55 -47.52 61.80
C VAL A 238 18.13 -46.95 63.10
N LEU A 239 17.39 -47.15 64.19
CA LEU A 239 17.96 -47.24 65.53
C LEU A 239 17.83 -48.71 65.92
N ARG A 240 18.94 -49.45 65.81
CA ARG A 240 19.33 -50.61 66.61
C ARG A 240 20.76 -50.99 66.30
#